data_AF-A0A410PUL2-F1
#
_entry.id   AF-A0A410PUL2-F1
#
_cell.length_a   1.000
_cell.length_b   1.000
_cell.length_c   1.000
_cell.angle_alpha   90.00
_cell.angle_beta   90.00
_cell.angle_gamma   90.00
#
_symmetry.space_group_name_H-M   'P 1'
#
loop_
_entity.id
_entity.type
_entity.pdbx_description
1 polymer ?
#
loop_
_entity_poly.entity_id
_entity_poly.type
_entity_poly.pdbx_seq_one_letter_code
_entity_poly.pdbx_strand_id
1 'polypeptide(L)'
;MKKFLAIVLALVLVLGLVACGDKKEAAKDNTKETYEIAMITDVGEIDDKSFNQGTWEGIKAYAEKNNISHKYYKPTEQTEDAYLAAIQLAVKGGAKIVVTPGYLFEVPIYRAQEMYPEVHFVLIDGYPNDGTKDANGNTTAAPAKNSVGIKFAEEQSGYLAGYAAVIDGYTKLGFMGGMAVPAVVRYGYGFAQGADAAAKELGLAAGSIELKYNYTGGFDATPEVQTLASSWYSDGTEVIFGCGGKVGNAVMAAAESAKGKVIGVDVDQSSESDTVITSAMKGLAASVQSMLSDYYGDKFPGAQSLTLGAAEDGVQLPMDTSKFNTFTKDDYDAVYKQLASGEIKLQKDDVKSADQLGLSYVKVQVIK
;
A
#
# COMPACT_ATOMS: atom_id res chain seq x y z
N MET A 1 22.02 65.94 48.78
CA MET A 1 21.35 65.34 47.61
C MET A 1 22.02 64.06 47.09
N LYS A 2 23.35 63.97 46.97
CA LYS A 2 24.04 62.72 46.56
C LYS A 2 23.92 61.55 47.56
N LYS A 3 23.75 61.82 48.86
CA LYS A 3 23.58 60.77 49.90
C LYS A 3 22.14 60.25 50.04
N PHE A 4 21.13 61.01 49.59
CA PHE A 4 19.73 60.57 49.61
C PHE A 4 19.40 59.69 48.39
N LEU A 5 20.02 60.00 47.25
CA LEU A 5 19.93 59.20 46.03
C LEU A 5 20.58 57.81 46.19
N ALA A 6 21.67 57.71 46.97
CA ALA A 6 22.36 56.44 47.22
C ALA A 6 21.56 55.49 48.14
N ILE A 7 20.76 56.01 49.06
CA ILE A 7 19.91 55.20 49.96
C ILE A 7 18.67 54.70 49.22
N VAL A 8 18.09 55.49 48.31
CA VAL A 8 16.97 55.06 47.45
C VAL A 8 17.42 54.02 46.43
N LEU A 9 18.63 54.14 45.86
CA LEU A 9 19.18 53.14 44.94
C LEU A 9 19.51 51.79 45.63
N ALA A 10 19.97 51.84 46.89
CA ALA A 10 20.25 50.64 47.68
C ALA A 10 18.96 49.91 48.13
N LEU A 11 17.86 50.63 48.38
CA LEU A 11 16.57 50.04 48.73
C LEU A 11 15.86 49.38 47.53
N VAL A 12 16.08 49.87 46.30
CA VAL A 12 15.55 49.25 45.07
C VAL A 12 16.33 47.97 44.69
N LEU A 13 17.61 47.87 45.08
CA LEU A 13 18.43 46.67 44.86
C LEU A 13 18.14 45.52 45.83
N VAL A 14 17.55 45.78 47.00
CA VAL A 14 17.20 44.74 47.99
C VAL A 14 15.80 44.16 47.75
N LEU A 15 14.91 44.87 47.05
CA LEU A 15 13.59 44.35 46.65
C LEU A 15 13.61 43.48 45.39
N GLY A 16 14.76 43.35 44.71
CA GLY A 16 14.92 42.47 43.54
C GLY A 16 15.26 41.01 43.86
N LEU A 17 15.50 40.67 45.14
CA LEU A 17 16.02 39.35 45.55
C LEU A 17 15.06 38.50 46.40
N VAL A 18 13.79 38.91 46.54
CA VAL A 18 12.73 38.13 47.23
C VAL A 18 11.53 37.90 46.31
N ALA A 19 11.79 37.43 45.10
CA ALA A 19 10.79 36.78 44.24
C ALA A 19 11.24 35.36 43.82
N CYS A 20 12.20 34.79 44.54
CA CYS A 20 12.46 33.35 44.54
C CYS A 20 11.58 32.72 45.64
N GLY A 21 10.32 32.45 45.30
CA GLY A 21 9.36 31.75 46.15
C GLY A 21 8.44 30.91 45.27
N ASP A 22 8.76 29.62 45.17
CA ASP A 22 7.92 28.51 44.71
C ASP A 22 7.00 28.77 43.51
N LYS A 23 7.61 28.93 42.34
CA LYS A 23 7.14 28.17 41.18
C LYS A 23 8.23 27.17 40.84
N LYS A 24 8.05 25.93 41.28
CA LYS A 24 8.51 24.77 40.53
C LYS A 24 7.91 24.91 39.14
N GLU A 25 8.61 25.61 38.24
CA GLU A 25 8.65 25.18 36.85
C GLU A 25 9.14 23.75 36.95
N ALA A 26 8.20 22.81 36.89
CA ALA A 26 8.52 21.45 36.54
C ALA A 26 9.37 21.60 35.28
N ALA A 27 10.65 21.27 35.39
CA ALA A 27 11.40 20.84 34.23
C ALA A 27 10.42 19.94 33.47
N LYS A 28 10.06 20.33 32.25
CA LYS A 28 9.45 19.37 31.33
C LYS A 28 10.45 18.24 31.32
N ASP A 29 10.12 17.22 32.10
CA ASP A 29 10.71 15.93 31.97
C ASP A 29 10.63 15.68 30.47
N ASN A 30 11.77 15.57 29.80
CA ASN A 30 11.82 15.09 28.44
C ASN A 30 11.44 13.61 28.56
N THR A 31 10.18 13.34 28.94
CA THR A 31 9.54 12.04 28.84
C THR A 31 9.68 11.72 27.38
N LYS A 32 10.65 10.88 27.08
CA LYS A 32 10.90 10.37 25.75
C LYS A 32 9.55 9.84 25.27
N GLU A 33 8.91 10.55 24.34
CA GLU A 33 7.56 10.19 23.90
C GLU A 33 7.59 8.74 23.44
N THR A 34 6.76 7.91 24.07
CA THR A 34 6.61 6.50 23.73
C THR A 34 5.39 6.33 22.82
N TYR A 35 5.57 5.60 21.73
CA TYR A 35 4.51 5.35 20.75
C TYR A 35 4.16 3.86 20.75
N GLU A 36 2.92 3.52 21.10
CA GLU A 36 2.48 2.13 21.24
C GLU A 36 2.28 1.44 19.88
N ILE A 37 1.73 2.16 18.90
CA ILE A 37 1.60 1.66 17.52
C ILE A 37 2.70 2.28 16.67
N ALA A 38 3.53 1.44 16.05
CA ALA A 38 4.54 1.89 15.10
C ALA A 38 4.25 1.39 13.69
N MET A 39 4.44 2.25 12.70
CA MET A 39 4.55 1.85 11.30
C MET A 39 6.00 1.95 10.84
N ILE A 40 6.52 0.98 10.10
CA ILE A 40 7.80 1.11 9.40
C ILE A 40 7.53 1.08 7.90
N THR A 41 7.79 2.17 7.17
CA THR A 41 7.55 2.20 5.71
C THR A 41 8.61 1.40 4.96
N ASP A 42 8.32 0.96 3.73
CA ASP A 42 9.25 0.21 2.87
C ASP A 42 10.34 1.08 2.20
N VAL A 43 10.66 2.24 2.80
CA VAL A 43 11.30 3.48 2.29
C VAL A 43 10.36 4.44 1.56
N GLY A 44 9.15 4.01 1.21
CA GLY A 44 8.12 4.89 0.67
C GLY A 44 7.71 5.98 1.66
N GLU A 45 7.02 7.00 1.13
CA GLU A 45 6.45 8.07 1.94
C GLU A 45 5.02 7.73 2.34
N ILE A 46 4.58 8.23 3.49
CA ILE A 46 3.18 8.10 3.94
C ILE A 46 2.20 9.00 3.17
N ASP A 47 2.66 9.74 2.17
CA ASP A 47 1.86 10.57 1.26
C ASP A 47 1.98 10.11 -0.21
N ASP A 48 2.32 8.83 -0.41
CA ASP A 48 2.47 8.19 -1.72
C ASP A 48 1.17 8.03 -2.52
N LYS A 49 0.03 8.48 -1.97
CA LYS A 49 -1.31 8.39 -2.58
C LYS A 49 -1.79 6.96 -2.83
N SER A 50 -1.17 5.98 -2.17
CA SER A 50 -1.32 4.56 -2.50
C SER A 50 -1.09 3.69 -1.26
N PHE A 51 -0.13 2.77 -1.33
CA PHE A 51 0.10 1.68 -0.39
C PHE A 51 0.51 2.12 1.03
N ASN A 52 1.55 2.96 1.15
CA ASN A 52 2.01 3.41 2.47
C ASN A 52 1.00 4.36 3.10
N GLN A 53 0.44 5.28 2.31
CA GLN A 53 -0.57 6.21 2.79
C GLN A 53 -1.82 5.47 3.30
N GLY A 54 -2.39 4.53 2.53
CA GLY A 54 -3.56 3.78 2.95
C GLY A 54 -3.34 2.97 4.23
N THR A 55 -2.14 2.40 4.40
CA THR A 55 -1.73 1.71 5.63
C THR A 55 -1.65 2.70 6.81
N TRP A 56 -0.97 3.83 6.62
CA TRP A 56 -0.79 4.84 7.66
C TRP A 56 -2.12 5.47 8.10
N GLU A 57 -3.00 5.79 7.16
CA GLU A 57 -4.32 6.34 7.44
C GLU A 57 -5.19 5.36 8.24
N GLY A 58 -5.09 4.05 7.95
CA GLY A 58 -5.71 3.01 8.76
C GLY A 58 -5.23 3.02 10.22
N ILE A 59 -3.91 3.07 10.43
CA ILE A 59 -3.29 3.17 11.76
C ILE A 59 -3.75 4.43 12.48
N LYS A 60 -3.59 5.58 11.83
CA LYS A 60 -3.89 6.90 12.39
C LYS A 60 -5.36 6.99 12.81
N ALA A 61 -6.28 6.59 11.94
CA ALA A 61 -7.71 6.61 12.24
C ALA A 61 -8.06 5.75 13.46
N TYR A 62 -7.51 4.53 13.56
CA TYR A 62 -7.71 3.67 14.73
C TYR A 62 -7.12 4.28 16.00
N ALA A 63 -5.87 4.76 15.92
CA ALA A 63 -5.12 5.26 17.06
C ALA A 63 -5.76 6.52 17.64
N GLU A 64 -6.13 7.48 16.79
CA GLU A 64 -6.80 8.73 17.20
C GLU A 64 -8.17 8.45 17.83
N LYS A 65 -8.97 7.55 17.23
CA LYS A 65 -10.28 7.14 17.76
C LYS A 65 -10.18 6.54 19.18
N ASN A 66 -9.08 5.84 19.47
CA ASN A 66 -8.89 5.13 20.73
C ASN A 66 -7.90 5.81 21.69
N ASN A 67 -7.43 7.02 21.37
CA ASN A 67 -6.41 7.76 22.15
C ASN A 67 -5.11 6.98 22.39
N ILE A 68 -4.63 6.27 21.37
CA ILE A 68 -3.39 5.48 21.42
C ILE A 68 -2.28 6.25 20.71
N SER A 69 -1.08 6.28 21.31
CA SER A 69 0.07 6.94 20.69
C SER A 69 0.58 6.15 19.48
N HIS A 70 0.86 6.85 18.39
CA HIS A 70 1.25 6.23 17.14
C HIS A 70 2.35 7.04 16.44
N LYS A 71 3.24 6.35 15.70
CA LYS A 71 4.32 6.97 14.95
C LYS A 71 4.72 6.11 13.75
N TYR A 72 5.14 6.75 12.66
CA TYR A 72 5.82 6.05 11.58
C TYR A 72 7.34 6.28 11.63
N TYR A 73 8.08 5.34 11.06
CA TYR A 73 9.52 5.37 10.88
C TYR A 73 9.80 5.07 9.41
N LYS A 74 10.68 5.87 8.81
CA LYS A 74 11.10 5.71 7.42
C LYS A 74 12.55 5.23 7.39
N PRO A 75 12.81 3.98 6.97
CA PRO A 75 14.16 3.50 6.69
C PRO A 75 14.82 4.33 5.57
N THR A 76 16.15 4.42 5.59
CA THR A 76 16.91 5.21 4.61
C THR A 76 17.27 4.43 3.35
N GLU A 77 17.17 3.11 3.38
CA GLU A 77 17.52 2.20 2.29
C GLU A 77 16.67 0.93 2.35
N GLN A 78 16.51 0.26 1.20
CA GLN A 78 15.72 -0.96 1.05
C GLN A 78 16.57 -2.20 1.32
N THR A 79 17.06 -2.33 2.55
CA THR A 79 17.86 -3.49 2.99
C THR A 79 17.23 -4.15 4.22
N GLU A 80 17.39 -5.45 4.35
CA GLU A 80 16.86 -6.19 5.51
C GLU A 80 17.38 -5.63 6.84
N ASP A 81 18.65 -5.23 6.89
CA ASP A 81 19.27 -4.68 8.09
C ASP A 81 18.75 -3.27 8.41
N ALA A 82 18.50 -2.41 7.42
CA ALA A 82 17.89 -1.11 7.65
C ALA A 82 16.44 -1.24 8.14
N TYR A 83 15.67 -2.16 7.56
CA TYR A 83 14.31 -2.48 8.03
C TYR A 83 14.32 -3.00 9.46
N LEU A 84 15.19 -3.96 9.77
CA LEU A 84 15.32 -4.47 11.13
C LEU A 84 15.75 -3.35 12.09
N ALA A 85 16.74 -2.53 11.75
CA ALA A 85 17.18 -1.41 12.59
C ALA A 85 16.05 -0.41 12.89
N ALA A 86 15.19 -0.11 11.91
CA ALA A 86 14.01 0.73 12.12
C ALA A 86 12.99 0.09 13.06
N ILE A 87 12.74 -1.23 12.93
CA ILE A 87 11.91 -1.99 13.88
C ILE A 87 12.50 -1.91 15.30
N GLN A 88 13.81 -2.12 15.45
CA GLN A 88 14.49 -2.04 16.75
C GLN A 88 14.35 -0.63 17.37
N LEU A 89 14.41 0.42 16.54
CA LEU A 89 14.22 1.80 16.98
C LEU A 89 12.78 2.05 17.47
N ALA A 90 11.78 1.50 16.77
CA ALA A 90 10.39 1.57 17.18
C ALA A 90 10.14 0.84 18.51
N VAL A 91 10.67 -0.37 18.68
CA VAL A 91 10.57 -1.13 19.94
C VAL A 91 11.25 -0.39 21.09
N LYS A 92 12.46 0.16 20.89
CA LYS A 92 13.14 1.04 21.86
C LYS A 92 12.38 2.35 22.13
N GLY A 93 11.49 2.74 21.22
CA GLY A 93 10.56 3.86 21.33
C GLY A 93 9.24 3.50 22.01
N GLY A 94 9.08 2.28 22.50
CA GLY A 94 7.89 1.85 23.25
C GLY A 94 6.83 1.12 22.44
N ALA A 95 7.09 0.80 21.16
CA ALA A 95 6.14 0.09 20.32
C ALA A 95 5.73 -1.26 20.96
N LYS A 96 4.41 -1.48 21.01
CA LYS A 96 3.77 -2.71 21.45
C LYS A 96 3.27 -3.53 20.27
N ILE A 97 2.89 -2.84 19.19
CA ILE A 97 2.55 -3.43 17.90
C ILE A 97 3.24 -2.64 16.79
N VAL A 98 3.84 -3.36 15.85
CA VAL A 98 4.54 -2.82 14.68
C VAL A 98 3.83 -3.31 13.42
N VAL A 99 3.40 -2.37 12.58
CA VAL A 99 2.78 -2.64 11.28
C VAL A 99 3.77 -2.29 10.18
N THR A 100 4.03 -3.20 9.26
CA THR A 100 4.97 -2.98 8.15
C THR A 100 4.29 -3.30 6.82
N PRO A 101 4.10 -2.32 5.93
CA PRO A 101 3.64 -2.57 4.58
C PRO A 101 4.80 -2.97 3.67
N GLY A 102 4.62 -4.09 2.96
CA GLY A 102 5.44 -4.46 1.81
C GLY A 102 6.15 -5.78 1.98
N TYR A 103 6.19 -6.52 0.87
CA TYR A 103 6.87 -7.82 0.73
C TYR A 103 8.32 -7.83 1.25
N LEU A 104 9.06 -6.72 1.15
CA LEU A 104 10.46 -6.64 1.59
C LEU A 104 10.65 -6.79 3.11
N PHE A 105 9.58 -6.76 3.90
CA PHE A 105 9.60 -6.99 5.34
C PHE A 105 9.45 -8.46 5.75
N GLU A 106 9.28 -9.40 4.81
CA GLU A 106 9.13 -10.83 5.13
C GLU A 106 10.27 -11.36 6.03
N VAL A 107 11.53 -11.10 5.66
CA VAL A 107 12.72 -11.52 6.44
C VAL A 107 12.95 -10.65 7.70
N PRO A 108 12.89 -9.30 7.64
CA PRO A 108 13.00 -8.47 8.82
C PRO A 108 11.99 -8.80 9.94
N ILE A 109 10.72 -9.07 9.59
CA ILE A 109 9.70 -9.41 10.59
C ILE A 109 9.92 -10.82 11.15
N TYR A 110 10.36 -11.77 10.33
CA TYR A 110 10.73 -13.10 10.82
C TYR A 110 11.88 -13.06 11.83
N ARG A 111 12.86 -12.17 11.65
CA ARG A 111 13.91 -11.94 12.65
C ARG A 111 13.36 -11.20 13.88
N ALA A 112 12.53 -10.18 13.67
CA ALA A 112 12.01 -9.35 14.76
C ALA A 112 11.06 -10.11 15.70
N GLN A 113 10.23 -11.02 15.18
CA GLN A 113 9.30 -11.83 15.99
C GLN A 113 10.04 -12.67 17.04
N GLU A 114 11.26 -13.14 16.73
CA GLU A 114 12.10 -13.92 17.65
C GLU A 114 12.85 -13.01 18.65
N MET A 115 13.33 -11.86 18.17
CA MET A 115 14.07 -10.91 19.01
C MET A 115 13.18 -10.19 20.04
N TYR A 116 11.88 -10.05 19.74
CA TYR A 116 10.94 -9.26 20.53
C TYR A 116 9.63 -10.02 20.81
N PRO A 117 9.67 -11.07 21.65
CA PRO A 117 8.50 -11.93 21.90
C PRO A 117 7.30 -11.19 22.53
N GLU A 118 7.54 -10.05 23.18
CA GLU A 118 6.51 -9.21 23.80
C GLU A 118 5.91 -8.15 22.86
N VAL A 119 6.45 -8.00 21.65
CA VAL A 119 5.97 -7.05 20.63
C VAL A 119 5.24 -7.82 19.55
N HIS A 120 4.12 -7.28 19.10
CA HIS A 120 3.31 -7.86 18.05
C HIS A 120 3.66 -7.27 16.68
N PHE A 121 3.58 -8.08 15.63
CA PHE A 121 3.99 -7.70 14.28
C PHE A 121 2.89 -8.01 13.27
N VAL A 122 2.49 -7.01 12.49
CA VAL A 122 1.55 -7.15 11.38
C VAL A 122 2.30 -6.85 10.10
N LEU A 123 2.52 -7.87 9.27
CA LEU A 123 3.11 -7.71 7.95
C LEU A 123 2.00 -7.61 6.91
N ILE A 124 1.89 -6.48 6.23
CA ILE A 124 1.00 -6.28 5.10
C ILE A 124 1.76 -6.61 3.80
N ASP A 125 1.11 -7.32 2.89
CA ASP A 125 1.63 -7.76 1.59
C ASP A 125 2.78 -8.79 1.64
N GLY A 126 2.83 -9.58 2.71
CA GLY A 126 3.92 -10.51 2.98
C GLY A 126 3.57 -11.55 4.04
N TYR A 127 4.30 -12.68 4.03
CA TYR A 127 4.29 -13.64 5.14
C TYR A 127 5.69 -13.73 5.75
N PRO A 128 5.84 -13.49 7.07
CA PRO A 128 7.14 -13.61 7.72
C PRO A 128 7.80 -14.95 7.42
N ASN A 129 9.04 -14.92 6.92
CA ASN A 129 9.84 -16.09 6.60
C ASN A 129 11.34 -15.82 6.68
N ASP A 130 12.15 -16.87 6.67
CA ASP A 130 13.61 -16.80 6.86
C ASP A 130 14.40 -16.56 5.55
N GLY A 131 13.73 -16.26 4.44
CA GLY A 131 14.34 -16.06 3.13
C GLY A 131 14.77 -17.38 2.45
N THR A 132 14.53 -18.53 3.09
CA THR A 132 14.87 -19.84 2.52
C THR A 132 13.70 -20.43 1.76
N LYS A 133 14.01 -21.18 0.71
CA LYS A 133 13.04 -21.92 -0.11
C LYS A 133 13.40 -23.39 -0.14
N ASP A 134 12.39 -24.25 -0.08
CA ASP A 134 12.55 -25.68 -0.28
C ASP A 134 12.92 -26.01 -1.74
N ALA A 135 13.14 -27.29 -2.04
CA ALA A 135 13.50 -27.76 -3.38
C ALA A 135 12.44 -27.45 -4.45
N ASN A 136 11.20 -27.14 -4.04
CA ASN A 136 10.09 -26.78 -4.91
C ASN A 136 9.87 -25.26 -4.98
N GLY A 137 10.72 -24.46 -4.32
CA GLY A 137 10.62 -23.00 -4.29
C GLY A 137 9.65 -22.44 -3.24
N ASN A 138 9.14 -23.28 -2.34
CA ASN A 138 8.21 -22.87 -1.29
C ASN A 138 8.95 -22.42 -0.04
N THR A 139 8.44 -21.37 0.59
CA THR A 139 8.91 -20.94 1.90
C THR A 139 8.40 -21.89 2.99
N THR A 140 9.27 -22.29 3.90
CA THR A 140 8.93 -23.25 4.98
C THR A 140 8.82 -22.60 6.36
N ALA A 141 9.49 -21.46 6.55
CA ALA A 141 9.35 -20.62 7.72
C ALA A 141 7.98 -19.92 7.75
N ALA A 142 7.43 -19.78 8.96
CA ALA A 142 6.08 -19.30 9.21
C ALA A 142 6.07 -18.19 10.28
N PRO A 143 5.01 -17.38 10.34
CA PRO A 143 4.82 -16.41 11.42
C PRO A 143 4.80 -17.10 12.79
N ALA A 144 5.37 -16.45 13.81
CA ALA A 144 5.30 -16.86 15.21
C ALA A 144 4.02 -16.34 15.89
N LYS A 145 3.78 -16.73 17.14
CA LYS A 145 2.55 -16.35 17.89
C LYS A 145 2.36 -14.83 18.08
N ASN A 146 3.43 -14.05 17.97
CA ASN A 146 3.39 -12.59 18.05
C ASN A 146 3.43 -11.93 16.66
N SER A 147 3.27 -12.68 15.57
CA SER A 147 3.22 -12.11 14.22
C SER A 147 2.07 -12.68 13.39
N VAL A 148 1.58 -11.85 12.47
CA VAL A 148 0.61 -12.21 11.44
C VAL A 148 1.08 -11.61 10.12
N GLY A 149 0.94 -12.38 9.05
CA GLY A 149 1.14 -11.87 7.69
C GLY A 149 -0.18 -11.82 6.94
N ILE A 150 -0.40 -10.75 6.18
CA ILE A 150 -1.59 -10.52 5.37
C ILE A 150 -1.14 -10.32 3.92
N LYS A 151 -1.66 -11.10 2.99
CA LYS A 151 -1.59 -10.85 1.55
C LYS A 151 -2.98 -10.57 1.02
N PHE A 152 -3.04 -9.95 -0.14
CA PHE A 152 -4.29 -9.76 -0.86
C PHE A 152 -4.33 -10.70 -2.07
N ALA A 153 -5.53 -10.98 -2.58
CA ALA A 153 -5.69 -11.65 -3.86
C ALA A 153 -5.72 -10.60 -4.98
N GLU A 154 -4.58 -9.93 -5.22
CA GLU A 154 -4.51 -8.77 -6.12
C GLU A 154 -4.94 -9.10 -7.56
N GLU A 155 -4.77 -10.34 -7.97
CA GLU A 155 -5.25 -10.85 -9.26
C GLU A 155 -6.75 -10.68 -9.43
N GLN A 156 -7.54 -10.70 -8.34
CA GLN A 156 -8.98 -10.53 -8.42
C GLN A 156 -9.36 -9.06 -8.67
N SER A 157 -8.73 -8.10 -7.97
CA SER A 157 -8.90 -6.66 -8.27
C SER A 157 -8.36 -6.28 -9.65
N GLY A 158 -7.22 -6.87 -10.05
CA GLY A 158 -6.69 -6.71 -11.40
C GLY A 158 -7.69 -7.22 -12.44
N TYR A 159 -8.25 -8.42 -12.23
CA TYR A 159 -9.27 -9.00 -13.10
C TYR A 159 -10.49 -8.10 -13.23
N LEU A 160 -11.04 -7.61 -12.10
CA LEU A 160 -12.17 -6.68 -12.12
C LEU A 160 -11.85 -5.42 -12.94
N ALA A 161 -10.67 -4.84 -12.76
CA ALA A 161 -10.26 -3.64 -13.48
C ALA A 161 -10.12 -3.86 -15.00
N GLY A 162 -9.51 -4.98 -15.40
CA GLY A 162 -9.33 -5.33 -16.82
C GLY A 162 -10.65 -5.70 -17.50
N TYR A 163 -11.49 -6.44 -16.80
CA TYR A 163 -12.84 -6.78 -17.22
C TYR A 163 -13.67 -5.52 -17.43
N ALA A 164 -13.73 -4.66 -16.42
CA ALA A 164 -14.47 -3.41 -16.47
C ALA A 164 -14.00 -2.51 -17.62
N ALA A 165 -12.68 -2.37 -17.85
CA ALA A 165 -12.16 -1.56 -18.94
C ALA A 165 -12.65 -2.04 -20.32
N VAL A 166 -12.64 -3.35 -20.58
CA VAL A 166 -13.07 -3.89 -21.87
C VAL A 166 -14.59 -3.83 -22.04
N ILE A 167 -15.37 -4.08 -20.98
CA ILE A 167 -16.83 -3.87 -21.00
C ILE A 167 -17.16 -2.38 -21.21
N ASP A 168 -16.32 -1.47 -20.71
CA ASP A 168 -16.45 -0.02 -20.95
C ASP A 168 -16.05 0.41 -22.37
N GLY A 169 -15.63 -0.54 -23.21
CA GLY A 169 -15.35 -0.33 -24.63
C GLY A 169 -13.88 -0.05 -24.97
N TYR A 170 -12.97 -0.11 -23.99
CA TYR A 170 -11.55 0.07 -24.24
C TYR A 170 -10.91 -1.18 -24.86
N THR A 171 -10.08 -0.98 -25.88
CA THR A 171 -9.43 -2.09 -26.61
C THR A 171 -7.91 -1.97 -26.68
N LYS A 172 -7.36 -0.80 -26.36
CA LYS A 172 -5.92 -0.55 -26.29
C LYS A 172 -5.51 -0.20 -24.87
N LEU A 173 -5.05 -1.22 -24.15
CA LEU A 173 -4.74 -1.17 -22.73
C LEU A 173 -3.23 -1.08 -22.51
N GLY A 174 -2.86 -0.52 -21.36
CA GLY A 174 -1.49 -0.52 -20.85
C GLY A 174 -1.47 -1.00 -19.41
N PHE A 175 -0.46 -1.79 -19.05
CA PHE A 175 -0.10 -2.09 -17.67
C PHE A 175 1.31 -1.56 -17.42
N MET A 176 1.42 -0.66 -16.44
CA MET A 176 2.68 -0.08 -16.00
C MET A 176 2.89 -0.41 -14.54
N GLY A 177 3.55 -1.54 -14.30
CA GLY A 177 3.88 -2.02 -12.97
C GLY A 177 5.15 -1.37 -12.41
N GLY A 178 5.27 -1.26 -11.09
CA GLY A 178 6.50 -0.84 -10.41
C GLY A 178 7.60 -1.90 -10.44
N MET A 179 8.15 -2.24 -9.27
CA MET A 179 8.94 -3.46 -9.14
C MET A 179 8.07 -4.70 -9.33
N ALA A 180 8.62 -5.74 -9.98
CA ALA A 180 7.97 -7.03 -10.17
C ALA A 180 7.95 -7.88 -8.88
N VAL A 181 7.42 -7.33 -7.79
CA VAL A 181 7.12 -8.06 -6.55
C VAL A 181 5.81 -8.86 -6.72
N PRO A 182 5.55 -9.90 -5.90
CA PRO A 182 4.41 -10.80 -6.12
C PRO A 182 3.06 -10.09 -6.31
N ALA A 183 2.74 -9.09 -5.49
CA ALA A 183 1.49 -8.34 -5.61
C ALA A 183 1.33 -7.62 -6.96
N VAL A 184 2.38 -6.93 -7.42
CA VAL A 184 2.37 -6.20 -8.69
C VAL A 184 2.24 -7.16 -9.88
N VAL A 185 2.86 -8.33 -9.80
CA VAL A 185 2.69 -9.40 -10.80
C VAL A 185 1.25 -9.89 -10.85
N ARG A 186 0.65 -10.18 -9.69
CA ARG A 186 -0.73 -10.66 -9.60
C ARG A 186 -1.74 -9.65 -10.14
N TYR A 187 -1.57 -8.36 -9.84
CA TYR A 187 -2.37 -7.30 -10.45
C TYR A 187 -2.38 -7.33 -11.97
N GLY A 188 -1.18 -7.33 -12.59
CA GLY A 188 -1.07 -7.29 -14.04
C GLY A 188 -1.59 -8.56 -14.71
N TYR A 189 -1.40 -9.72 -14.08
CA TYR A 189 -1.93 -10.98 -14.61
C TYR A 189 -3.45 -11.04 -14.50
N GLY A 190 -4.01 -10.57 -13.38
CA GLY A 190 -5.44 -10.37 -13.21
C GLY A 190 -6.00 -9.46 -14.31
N PHE A 191 -5.38 -8.29 -14.51
CA PHE A 191 -5.78 -7.30 -15.50
C PHE A 191 -5.88 -7.88 -16.92
N ALA A 192 -4.86 -8.64 -17.33
CA ALA A 192 -4.86 -9.27 -18.65
C ALA A 192 -5.93 -10.36 -18.77
N GLN A 193 -6.15 -11.18 -17.74
CA GLN A 193 -7.19 -12.21 -17.73
C GLN A 193 -8.61 -11.64 -17.71
N GLY A 194 -8.84 -10.55 -16.97
CA GLY A 194 -10.12 -9.85 -16.94
C GLY A 194 -10.48 -9.26 -18.30
N ALA A 195 -9.52 -8.60 -18.95
CA ALA A 195 -9.69 -8.07 -20.29
C ALA A 195 -10.00 -9.18 -21.32
N ASP A 196 -9.35 -10.34 -21.22
CA ASP A 196 -9.60 -11.48 -22.10
C ASP A 196 -11.01 -12.06 -21.91
N ALA A 197 -11.45 -12.20 -20.65
CA ALA A 197 -12.77 -12.70 -20.32
C ALA A 197 -13.89 -11.77 -20.82
N ALA A 198 -13.76 -10.46 -20.62
CA ALA A 198 -14.71 -9.48 -21.14
C ALA A 198 -14.76 -9.46 -22.67
N ALA A 199 -13.61 -9.56 -23.35
CA ALA A 199 -13.56 -9.63 -24.81
C ALA A 199 -14.25 -10.89 -25.35
N LYS A 200 -14.09 -12.03 -24.66
CA LYS A 200 -14.79 -13.27 -24.97
C LYS A 200 -16.30 -13.12 -24.81
N GLU A 201 -16.74 -12.52 -23.71
CA GLU A 201 -18.17 -12.27 -23.43
C GLU A 201 -18.83 -11.39 -24.50
N LEU A 202 -18.14 -10.33 -24.93
CA LEU A 202 -18.58 -9.45 -25.99
C LEU A 202 -18.50 -10.07 -27.40
N GLY A 203 -17.95 -11.28 -27.53
CA GLY A 203 -17.80 -11.96 -28.83
C GLY A 203 -16.81 -11.26 -29.77
N LEU A 204 -15.79 -10.58 -29.23
CA LEU A 204 -14.79 -9.88 -30.03
C LEU A 204 -13.89 -10.85 -30.80
N ALA A 205 -13.15 -10.35 -31.78
CA ALA A 205 -12.23 -11.17 -32.56
C ALA A 205 -11.01 -11.59 -31.74
N ALA A 206 -10.45 -12.77 -32.03
CA ALA A 206 -9.22 -13.22 -31.37
C ALA A 206 -8.08 -12.20 -31.59
N GLY A 207 -7.37 -11.88 -30.51
CA GLY A 207 -6.33 -10.87 -30.48
C GLY A 207 -6.79 -9.44 -30.81
N SER A 208 -8.05 -9.07 -30.56
CA SER A 208 -8.56 -7.70 -30.79
C SER A 208 -8.21 -6.72 -29.68
N ILE A 209 -7.81 -7.18 -28.50
CA ILE A 209 -7.37 -6.33 -27.40
C ILE A 209 -5.85 -6.23 -27.44
N GLU A 210 -5.31 -5.02 -27.50
CA GLU A 210 -3.88 -4.74 -27.40
C GLU A 210 -3.53 -4.42 -25.94
N LEU A 211 -2.52 -5.08 -25.37
CA LEU A 211 -2.04 -4.79 -24.02
C LEU A 211 -0.52 -4.54 -24.03
N LYS A 212 -0.11 -3.26 -23.91
CA LYS A 212 1.28 -2.91 -23.62
C LYS A 212 1.58 -3.22 -22.15
N TYR A 213 2.71 -3.87 -21.88
CA TYR A 213 3.03 -4.37 -20.54
C TYR A 213 4.48 -4.07 -20.16
N ASN A 214 4.70 -3.39 -19.04
CA ASN A 214 6.04 -3.07 -18.55
C ASN A 214 6.11 -3.09 -17.03
N TYR A 215 7.28 -3.46 -16.50
CA TYR A 215 7.67 -3.17 -15.13
C TYR A 215 8.75 -2.08 -15.17
N THR A 216 8.53 -0.97 -14.47
CA THR A 216 9.45 0.17 -14.44
C THR A 216 10.70 -0.13 -13.62
N GLY A 217 10.64 -1.15 -12.75
CA GLY A 217 11.75 -1.59 -11.91
C GLY A 217 11.87 -0.85 -10.58
N GLY A 218 10.98 0.11 -10.30
CA GLY A 218 10.96 0.89 -9.06
C GLY A 218 9.54 1.37 -8.74
N PHE A 219 9.35 1.96 -7.56
CA PHE A 219 8.05 2.52 -7.13
C PHE A 219 7.96 4.05 -7.24
N ASP A 220 9.04 4.71 -7.67
CA ASP A 220 9.11 6.16 -7.78
C ASP A 220 8.44 6.70 -9.06
N ALA A 221 7.88 7.90 -8.96
CA ALA A 221 7.39 8.66 -10.09
C ALA A 221 8.57 9.36 -10.81
N THR A 222 9.22 8.67 -11.75
CA THR A 222 10.37 9.25 -12.46
C THR A 222 9.96 9.90 -13.80
N PRO A 223 10.74 10.87 -14.32
CA PRO A 223 10.52 11.44 -15.64
C PRO A 223 10.55 10.38 -16.76
N GLU A 224 11.34 9.32 -16.63
CA GLU A 224 11.41 8.21 -17.57
C GLU A 224 10.09 7.44 -17.63
N VAL A 225 9.47 7.15 -16.47
CA VAL A 225 8.15 6.51 -16.37
C VAL A 225 7.08 7.37 -17.03
N GLN A 226 7.06 8.67 -16.71
CA GLN A 226 6.10 9.60 -17.32
C GLN A 226 6.28 9.71 -18.85
N THR A 227 7.54 9.74 -19.32
CA THR A 227 7.86 9.78 -20.75
C THR A 227 7.39 8.51 -21.46
N LEU A 228 7.63 7.34 -20.85
CA LEU A 228 7.16 6.06 -21.37
C LEU A 228 5.63 6.02 -21.45
N ALA A 229 4.92 6.40 -20.39
CA ALA A 229 3.45 6.47 -20.40
C ALA A 229 2.93 7.46 -21.46
N SER A 230 3.57 8.63 -21.59
CA SER A 230 3.21 9.63 -22.61
C SER A 230 3.37 9.09 -24.04
N SER A 231 4.44 8.32 -24.30
CA SER A 231 4.63 7.64 -25.58
C SER A 231 3.55 6.61 -25.87
N TRP A 232 3.08 5.88 -24.84
CA TRP A 232 2.03 4.88 -25.01
C TRP A 232 0.70 5.51 -25.36
N TYR A 233 0.33 6.61 -24.69
CA TYR A 233 -0.86 7.38 -25.05
C TYR A 233 -0.74 7.99 -26.45
N SER A 234 0.44 8.50 -26.83
CA SER A 234 0.70 9.05 -28.17
C SER A 234 0.56 7.99 -29.26
N ASP A 235 0.92 6.73 -28.96
CA ASP A 235 0.72 5.57 -29.83
C ASP A 235 -0.73 5.04 -29.83
N GLY A 236 -1.63 5.68 -29.08
CA GLY A 236 -3.05 5.36 -29.05
C GLY A 236 -3.49 4.37 -27.96
N THR A 237 -2.67 4.12 -26.93
CA THR A 237 -3.17 3.46 -25.71
C THR A 237 -4.27 4.32 -25.09
N GLU A 238 -5.38 3.72 -24.69
CA GLU A 238 -6.57 4.42 -24.19
C GLU A 238 -6.57 4.51 -22.66
N VAL A 239 -6.21 3.40 -22.01
CA VAL A 239 -6.21 3.26 -20.55
C VAL A 239 -4.90 2.65 -20.10
N ILE A 240 -4.23 3.24 -19.10
CA ILE A 240 -3.08 2.62 -18.43
C ILE A 240 -3.43 2.32 -16.98
N PHE A 241 -3.23 1.07 -16.56
CA PHE A 241 -3.21 0.67 -15.16
C PHE A 241 -1.82 0.97 -14.57
N GLY A 242 -1.74 2.03 -13.77
CA GLY A 242 -0.53 2.44 -13.06
C GLY A 242 -0.39 1.70 -11.73
N CYS A 243 0.32 0.57 -11.72
CA CYS A 243 0.37 -0.36 -10.60
C CYS A 243 1.73 -0.36 -9.90
N GLY A 244 1.97 0.55 -8.96
CA GLY A 244 3.24 0.56 -8.22
C GLY A 244 3.46 1.79 -7.36
N GLY A 245 2.51 2.11 -6.48
CA GLY A 245 2.61 3.31 -5.65
C GLY A 245 2.71 4.58 -6.50
N LYS A 246 3.79 5.35 -6.32
CA LYS A 246 3.99 6.62 -7.04
C LYS A 246 4.16 6.47 -8.55
N VAL A 247 4.42 5.27 -9.08
CA VAL A 247 4.35 5.00 -10.53
C VAL A 247 3.01 5.48 -11.12
N GLY A 248 1.90 5.29 -10.38
CA GLY A 248 0.58 5.77 -10.78
C GLY A 248 0.55 7.29 -11.00
N ASN A 249 1.25 8.07 -10.18
CA ASN A 249 1.29 9.53 -10.28
C ASN A 249 1.94 9.99 -11.61
N ALA A 250 3.00 9.29 -12.05
CA ALA A 250 3.64 9.58 -13.34
C ALA A 250 2.71 9.23 -14.51
N VAL A 251 1.95 8.15 -14.40
CA VAL A 251 0.93 7.75 -15.40
C VAL A 251 -0.22 8.76 -15.45
N MET A 252 -0.69 9.27 -14.31
CA MET A 252 -1.72 10.32 -14.21
C MET A 252 -1.26 11.61 -14.89
N ALA A 253 -0.03 12.08 -14.61
CA ALA A 253 0.52 13.27 -15.25
C ALA A 253 0.64 13.13 -16.78
N ALA A 254 1.00 11.94 -17.27
CA ALA A 254 1.01 11.64 -18.70
C ALA A 254 -0.41 11.61 -19.29
N ALA A 255 -1.37 11.00 -18.59
CA ALA A 255 -2.76 10.89 -19.02
C ALA A 255 -3.44 12.26 -19.12
N GLU A 256 -3.19 13.16 -18.18
CA GLU A 256 -3.75 14.53 -18.18
C GLU A 256 -3.33 15.31 -19.43
N SER A 257 -2.06 15.15 -19.82
CA SER A 257 -1.51 15.78 -21.02
C SER A 257 -2.07 15.17 -22.31
N ALA A 258 -2.27 13.84 -22.32
CA ALA A 258 -2.71 13.09 -23.49
C ALA A 258 -4.24 12.91 -23.59
N LYS A 259 -5.00 13.36 -22.59
CA LYS A 259 -6.43 13.04 -22.40
C LYS A 259 -6.72 11.53 -22.33
N GLY A 260 -5.75 10.76 -21.83
CA GLY A 260 -5.86 9.33 -21.59
C GLY A 260 -6.61 9.02 -20.29
N LYS A 261 -6.82 7.73 -20.01
CA LYS A 261 -7.46 7.25 -18.78
C LYS A 261 -6.51 6.43 -17.92
N VAL A 262 -6.72 6.48 -16.62
CA VAL A 262 -5.91 5.76 -15.63
C VAL A 262 -6.78 4.83 -14.82
N ILE A 263 -6.28 3.63 -14.59
CA ILE A 263 -6.74 2.77 -13.50
C ILE A 263 -5.73 2.93 -12.37
N GLY A 264 -6.20 3.38 -11.21
CA GLY A 264 -5.40 3.52 -9.99
C GLY A 264 -5.20 2.19 -9.27
N VAL A 265 -4.46 2.21 -8.16
CA VAL A 265 -4.10 1.01 -7.38
C VAL A 265 -4.15 1.28 -5.87
N ASP A 266 -4.25 0.21 -5.09
CA ASP A 266 -4.18 0.15 -3.62
C ASP A 266 -5.35 0.84 -2.90
N VAL A 267 -5.60 2.12 -3.16
CA VAL A 267 -6.67 2.93 -2.58
C VAL A 267 -7.55 3.51 -3.69
N ASP A 268 -8.63 4.19 -3.32
CA ASP A 268 -9.41 4.96 -4.29
C ASP A 268 -8.65 6.24 -4.67
N GLN A 269 -8.10 6.28 -5.88
CA GLN A 269 -7.32 7.41 -6.40
C GLN A 269 -8.16 8.36 -7.28
N SER A 270 -9.49 8.24 -7.27
CA SER A 270 -10.39 9.08 -8.08
C SER A 270 -10.24 10.59 -7.82
N SER A 271 -9.80 10.98 -6.62
CA SER A 271 -9.52 12.37 -6.24
C SER A 271 -8.18 12.90 -6.72
N GLU A 272 -7.24 12.01 -7.08
CA GLU A 272 -5.87 12.40 -7.43
C GLU A 272 -5.79 12.97 -8.86
N SER A 273 -6.67 12.53 -9.77
CA SER A 273 -6.77 13.06 -11.12
C SER A 273 -8.12 12.77 -11.76
N ASP A 274 -8.61 13.70 -12.58
CA ASP A 274 -9.83 13.50 -13.39
C ASP A 274 -9.68 12.35 -14.39
N THR A 275 -8.45 11.97 -14.72
CA THR A 275 -8.14 10.85 -15.63
C THR A 275 -8.35 9.47 -15.00
N VAL A 276 -8.40 9.38 -13.67
CA VAL A 276 -8.65 8.11 -12.96
C VAL A 276 -10.11 7.72 -13.13
N ILE A 277 -10.35 6.61 -13.83
CA ILE A 277 -11.69 6.06 -14.11
C ILE A 277 -12.13 5.02 -13.08
N THR A 278 -11.19 4.35 -12.41
CA THR A 278 -11.44 3.46 -11.27
C THR A 278 -10.10 3.19 -10.58
N SER A 279 -10.09 2.42 -9.50
CA SER A 279 -8.86 1.93 -8.85
C SER A 279 -8.99 0.46 -8.46
N ALA A 280 -7.96 -0.33 -8.71
CA ALA A 280 -7.86 -1.72 -8.25
C ALA A 280 -7.41 -1.75 -6.79
N MET A 281 -8.37 -1.70 -5.86
CA MET A 281 -8.10 -1.44 -4.44
C MET A 281 -7.70 -2.70 -3.65
N LYS A 282 -6.90 -2.47 -2.61
CA LYS A 282 -6.70 -3.37 -1.47
C LYS A 282 -7.41 -2.80 -0.25
N GLY A 283 -7.92 -3.67 0.60
CA GLY A 283 -8.51 -3.30 1.90
C GLY A 283 -7.48 -2.91 2.95
N LEU A 284 -6.49 -2.05 2.64
CA LEU A 284 -5.35 -1.72 3.51
C LEU A 284 -5.81 -1.17 4.87
N ALA A 285 -6.55 -0.05 4.84
CA ALA A 285 -7.00 0.62 6.05
C ALA A 285 -7.91 -0.31 6.89
N ALA A 286 -8.85 -1.01 6.25
CA ALA A 286 -9.74 -1.96 6.92
C ALA A 286 -8.97 -3.12 7.57
N SER A 287 -8.01 -3.72 6.87
CA SER A 287 -7.19 -4.83 7.37
C SER A 287 -6.39 -4.41 8.60
N VAL A 288 -5.73 -3.25 8.50
CA VAL A 288 -4.95 -2.68 9.61
C VAL A 288 -5.84 -2.36 10.81
N GLN A 289 -6.97 -1.70 10.61
CA GLN A 289 -7.92 -1.38 11.68
C GLN A 289 -8.47 -2.65 12.34
N SER A 290 -8.76 -3.69 11.56
CA SER A 290 -9.19 -5.00 12.09
C SER A 290 -8.10 -5.62 12.94
N MET A 291 -6.86 -5.68 12.45
CA MET A 291 -5.74 -6.26 13.22
C MET A 291 -5.42 -5.49 14.50
N LEU A 292 -5.51 -4.16 14.47
CA LEU A 292 -5.36 -3.35 15.68
C LEU A 292 -6.52 -3.61 16.65
N SER A 293 -7.75 -3.75 16.15
CA SER A 293 -8.91 -4.11 16.98
C SER A 293 -8.74 -5.48 17.64
N ASP A 294 -8.25 -6.47 16.89
CA ASP A 294 -7.99 -7.82 17.39
C ASP A 294 -6.85 -7.82 18.42
N TYR A 295 -5.79 -7.04 18.18
CA TYR A 295 -4.69 -6.88 19.13
C TYR A 295 -5.16 -6.30 20.47
N TYR A 296 -5.80 -5.12 20.47
CA TYR A 296 -6.27 -4.48 21.70
C TYR A 296 -7.48 -5.19 22.34
N GLY A 297 -8.14 -6.08 21.60
CA GLY A 297 -9.24 -6.92 22.07
C GLY A 297 -8.81 -8.30 22.57
N ASP A 298 -7.50 -8.56 22.73
CA ASP A 298 -6.92 -9.85 23.15
C ASP A 298 -7.29 -11.03 22.22
N LYS A 299 -7.47 -10.77 20.93
CA LYS A 299 -7.84 -11.73 19.87
C LYS A 299 -6.82 -11.79 18.74
N PHE A 300 -5.60 -11.30 18.96
CA PHE A 300 -4.59 -11.24 17.91
C PHE A 300 -4.37 -12.63 17.24
N PRO A 301 -4.54 -12.73 15.91
CA PRO A 301 -4.45 -14.00 15.19
C PRO A 301 -2.99 -14.39 14.91
N GLY A 302 -2.20 -14.51 15.97
CA GLY A 302 -0.79 -14.87 15.87
C GLY A 302 -0.54 -16.21 15.19
N ALA A 303 0.63 -16.34 14.56
CA ALA A 303 1.05 -17.51 13.79
C ALA A 303 0.20 -17.80 12.54
N GLN A 304 -0.54 -16.81 12.04
CA GLN A 304 -1.38 -16.97 10.84
C GLN A 304 -0.82 -16.21 9.63
N SER A 305 -1.07 -16.80 8.46
CA SER A 305 -0.90 -16.20 7.14
C SER A 305 -2.29 -16.05 6.52
N LEU A 306 -2.76 -14.82 6.39
CA LEU A 306 -4.09 -14.48 5.90
C LEU A 306 -4.00 -14.03 4.44
N THR A 307 -4.85 -14.58 3.57
CA THR A 307 -5.06 -14.04 2.22
C THR A 307 -6.45 -13.41 2.20
N LEU A 308 -6.55 -12.13 1.84
CA LEU A 308 -7.82 -11.42 1.75
C LEU A 308 -8.16 -11.17 0.27
N GLY A 309 -9.17 -11.86 -0.23
CA GLY A 309 -9.74 -11.66 -1.56
C GLY A 309 -11.14 -11.07 -1.50
N ALA A 310 -11.89 -11.19 -2.59
CA ALA A 310 -13.27 -10.73 -2.69
C ALA A 310 -14.20 -11.43 -1.68
N ALA A 311 -13.90 -12.66 -1.26
CA ALA A 311 -14.66 -13.37 -0.24
C ALA A 311 -14.52 -12.76 1.16
N GLU A 312 -13.41 -12.06 1.40
CA GLU A 312 -13.08 -11.39 2.66
C GLU A 312 -13.20 -9.86 2.56
N ASP A 313 -13.78 -9.34 1.47
CA ASP A 313 -13.82 -7.90 1.16
C ASP A 313 -12.42 -7.23 1.17
N GLY A 314 -11.39 -8.03 0.85
CA GLY A 314 -9.98 -7.61 0.86
C GLY A 314 -9.55 -6.86 -0.39
N VAL A 315 -10.28 -6.99 -1.49
CA VAL A 315 -9.96 -6.39 -2.79
C VAL A 315 -11.25 -5.99 -3.49
N GLN A 316 -11.27 -4.87 -4.20
CA GLN A 316 -12.50 -4.34 -4.82
C GLN A 316 -12.21 -3.27 -5.88
N LEU A 317 -13.27 -2.81 -6.56
CA LEU A 317 -13.30 -1.52 -7.27
C LEU A 317 -14.20 -0.54 -6.51
N PRO A 318 -13.86 0.76 -6.44
CA PRO A 318 -14.71 1.77 -5.81
C PRO A 318 -15.82 2.21 -6.77
N MET A 319 -16.89 1.43 -6.89
CA MET A 319 -17.94 1.68 -7.89
C MET A 319 -18.63 3.03 -7.72
N ASP A 320 -18.71 3.58 -6.51
CA ASP A 320 -19.35 4.88 -6.23
C ASP A 320 -18.59 6.08 -6.82
N THR A 321 -17.27 5.95 -6.98
CA THR A 321 -16.39 7.01 -7.53
C THR A 321 -15.84 6.66 -8.92
N SER A 322 -16.12 5.45 -9.40
CA SER A 322 -15.73 5.00 -10.73
C SER A 322 -16.50 5.76 -11.82
N LYS A 323 -15.81 6.09 -12.92
CA LYS A 323 -16.27 6.97 -13.99
C LYS A 323 -16.46 6.21 -15.31
N PHE A 324 -17.05 5.01 -15.21
CA PHE A 324 -17.38 4.17 -16.36
C PHE A 324 -18.56 4.73 -17.16
N ASN A 325 -18.62 4.43 -18.45
CA ASN A 325 -19.68 4.85 -19.36
C ASN A 325 -20.76 3.78 -19.52
N THR A 326 -20.36 2.51 -19.62
CA THR A 326 -21.24 1.36 -19.87
C THR A 326 -21.10 0.25 -18.84
N PHE A 327 -19.95 0.09 -18.17
CA PHE A 327 -19.82 -0.87 -17.09
C PHE A 327 -20.56 -0.41 -15.82
N THR A 328 -21.54 -1.19 -15.37
CA THR A 328 -22.44 -0.81 -14.28
C THR A 328 -22.09 -1.50 -12.95
N LYS A 329 -22.73 -1.04 -11.87
CA LYS A 329 -22.65 -1.71 -10.57
C LYS A 329 -23.21 -3.14 -10.60
N ASP A 330 -24.24 -3.41 -11.40
CA ASP A 330 -24.82 -4.75 -11.52
C ASP A 330 -23.84 -5.70 -12.23
N ASP A 331 -23.15 -5.21 -13.27
CA ASP A 331 -22.08 -5.97 -13.95
C ASP A 331 -20.94 -6.28 -12.98
N TYR A 332 -20.51 -5.28 -12.19
CA TYR A 332 -19.52 -5.46 -11.13
C TYR A 332 -19.95 -6.50 -10.09
N ASP A 333 -21.15 -6.38 -9.52
CA ASP A 333 -21.63 -7.26 -8.47
C ASP A 333 -21.74 -8.72 -8.96
N ALA A 334 -22.12 -8.92 -10.22
CA ALA A 334 -22.18 -10.24 -10.84
C ALA A 334 -20.79 -10.90 -10.91
N VAL A 335 -19.77 -10.18 -11.39
CA VAL A 335 -18.40 -10.70 -11.51
C VAL A 335 -17.73 -10.84 -10.15
N TYR A 336 -17.91 -9.86 -9.26
CA TYR A 336 -17.39 -9.88 -7.89
C TYR A 336 -17.88 -11.10 -7.12
N LYS A 337 -19.17 -11.45 -7.27
CA LYS A 337 -19.75 -12.64 -6.65
C LYS A 337 -19.09 -13.94 -7.14
N GLN A 338 -18.78 -14.05 -8.43
CA GLN A 338 -18.11 -15.23 -8.99
C GLN A 338 -16.66 -15.35 -8.50
N LEU A 339 -15.96 -14.23 -8.29
CA LEU A 339 -14.64 -14.21 -7.65
C LEU A 339 -14.73 -14.62 -6.18
N ALA A 340 -15.69 -14.07 -5.44
CA ALA A 340 -15.92 -14.38 -4.03
C ALA A 340 -16.33 -15.84 -3.79
N SER A 341 -17.11 -16.45 -4.71
CA SER A 341 -17.44 -17.88 -4.64
C SER A 341 -16.31 -18.80 -5.14
N GLY A 342 -15.25 -18.22 -5.73
CA GLY A 342 -14.16 -18.96 -6.33
C GLY A 342 -14.54 -19.71 -7.61
N GLU A 343 -15.60 -19.30 -8.29
CA GLU A 343 -16.01 -19.84 -9.60
C GLU A 343 -14.99 -19.47 -10.68
N ILE A 344 -14.51 -18.23 -10.66
CA ILE A 344 -13.42 -17.77 -11.53
C ILE A 344 -12.09 -18.23 -10.92
N LYS A 345 -11.32 -18.99 -11.71
CA LYS A 345 -9.96 -19.43 -11.36
C LYS A 345 -8.94 -18.64 -12.17
N LEU A 346 -8.06 -17.93 -11.47
CA LEU A 346 -7.06 -17.07 -12.09
C LEU A 346 -5.66 -17.68 -11.97
N GLN A 347 -4.89 -17.55 -13.04
CA GLN A 347 -3.45 -17.72 -13.01
C GLN A 347 -2.82 -16.54 -12.28
N LYS A 348 -1.76 -16.82 -11.53
CA LYS A 348 -1.08 -15.85 -10.65
C LYS A 348 0.41 -16.16 -10.56
N ASP A 349 0.87 -16.71 -9.43
CA ASP A 349 2.28 -17.01 -9.18
C ASP A 349 2.79 -18.25 -9.95
N ASP A 350 1.94 -18.92 -10.74
CA ASP A 350 2.21 -20.15 -11.48
C ASP A 350 2.69 -19.94 -12.93
N VAL A 351 2.82 -18.68 -13.36
CA VAL A 351 3.23 -18.29 -14.72
C VAL A 351 4.44 -17.38 -14.66
N LYS A 352 5.35 -17.49 -15.64
CA LYS A 352 6.63 -16.75 -15.63
C LYS A 352 6.53 -15.33 -16.18
N SER A 353 5.60 -15.09 -17.10
CA SER A 353 5.45 -13.79 -17.76
C SER A 353 4.02 -13.60 -18.29
N ALA A 354 3.60 -12.34 -18.43
CA ALA A 354 2.22 -12.01 -18.82
C ALA A 354 1.84 -12.53 -20.22
N ASP A 355 2.80 -12.67 -21.14
CA ASP A 355 2.61 -13.25 -22.47
C ASP A 355 2.45 -14.78 -22.47
N GLN A 356 2.57 -15.43 -21.31
CA GLN A 356 2.39 -16.88 -21.13
C GLN A 356 1.06 -17.26 -20.45
N LEU A 357 0.16 -16.29 -20.25
CA LEU A 357 -1.15 -16.51 -19.60
C LEU A 357 -2.15 -17.32 -20.47
N GLY A 358 -1.82 -17.59 -21.74
CA GLY A 358 -2.68 -18.38 -22.64
C GLY A 358 -3.95 -17.64 -23.10
N LEU A 359 -3.89 -16.31 -23.17
CA LEU A 359 -5.00 -15.44 -23.56
C LEU A 359 -5.33 -15.58 -25.05
N SER A 360 -6.61 -15.53 -25.41
CA SER A 360 -7.09 -15.74 -26.79
C SER A 360 -7.46 -14.44 -27.51
N TYR A 361 -7.92 -13.45 -26.75
CA TYR A 361 -8.43 -12.17 -27.23
C TYR A 361 -7.47 -11.01 -26.95
N VAL A 362 -6.60 -11.16 -25.94
CA VAL A 362 -5.58 -10.16 -25.59
C VAL A 362 -4.22 -10.50 -26.20
N LYS A 363 -3.66 -9.55 -26.96
CA LYS A 363 -2.26 -9.56 -27.42
C LYS A 363 -1.40 -8.78 -26.44
N VAL A 364 -0.65 -9.51 -25.61
CA VAL A 364 0.29 -8.92 -24.66
C VAL A 364 1.59 -8.56 -25.39
N GLN A 365 1.96 -7.29 -25.37
CA GLN A 365 3.25 -6.77 -25.83
C GLN A 365 4.10 -6.39 -24.61
N VAL A 366 5.03 -7.28 -24.23
CA VAL A 366 5.98 -6.99 -23.15
C VAL A 366 7.05 -6.02 -23.66
N ILE A 367 7.08 -4.82 -23.08
CA ILE A 367 8.03 -3.75 -23.38
C ILE A 367 9.14 -3.81 -22.33
N LYS A 368 10.39 -3.88 -22.80
CA LYS A 368 11.58 -4.02 -21.95
C LYS A 368 12.21 -2.68 -21.62
#